data_AF-A0A8T3ML84-F1
#
_entry.id   AF-A0A8T3ML84-F1
#
_cell.length_a   1.000
_cell.length_b   1.000
_cell.length_c   1.000
_cell.angle_alpha   90.00
_cell.angle_beta   90.00
_cell.angle_gamma   90.00
#
_symmetry.space_group_name_H-M   'P 1'
#
loop_
_entity.id
_entity.type
_entity.pdbx_description
1 polymer ?
#
loop_
_entity_poly.entity_id
_entity_poly.type
_entity_poly.pdbx_seq_one_letter_code
_entity_poly.pdbx_strand_id
1 'polypeptide(L)'
;MGRDDVARSQLGQATLRIRLAATALGATLLMLASPTDRPAAASVLLAYLGLSLALRAFGPRLTSATPGVLGGAIDILFAAALTYVLPQSPAWPLFAFAVGAAALRYGPLGVAATTAAVVVAYDIVLVARGGDAAAVDLWPVQVLLAFGLLAVELVWVTLRARRGLVETRAYSLAQRDCAAAAGEQELLDRIADHAVRSFGARWASVETERDGTRRTIVTRGAPTLEDPTSTVAEIPLGVDTFLRATFADDTTSGVVALRDLAADVSPLLARARESETQRREREVEQRVLTAIGRVEREATVAGVLAEVTLASGALVGASGVVRLADGELLAGDLAAEVAAGIGREVAPPRLVRGVRAISSGAAVETAAVVSVGRGVALVATGTQRDVTEHDVASLAVLG
;
A
#
# COMPACT_ATOMS: atom_id res chain seq x y z
N MET A 1 10.76 21.90 -5.60
CA MET A 1 11.22 21.34 -6.89
C MET A 1 10.86 19.86 -6.87
N GLY A 2 9.89 19.45 -7.68
CA GLY A 2 9.27 18.12 -7.58
C GLY A 2 10.20 17.01 -8.09
N ARG A 3 9.97 15.77 -7.66
CA ARG A 3 10.69 14.57 -8.14
C ARG A 3 10.71 14.48 -9.67
N ASP A 4 9.64 14.96 -10.31
CA ASP A 4 9.48 14.99 -11.76
C ASP A 4 10.37 16.03 -12.46
N ASP A 5 10.71 17.13 -11.78
CA ASP A 5 11.60 18.16 -12.34
C ASP A 5 13.05 17.66 -12.35
N VAL A 6 13.45 16.93 -11.30
CA VAL A 6 14.77 16.30 -11.20
C VAL A 6 14.93 15.21 -12.26
N ALA A 7 13.93 14.35 -12.43
CA ALA A 7 13.94 13.31 -13.46
C ALA A 7 14.00 13.91 -14.88
N ARG A 8 13.21 14.95 -15.16
CA ARG A 8 13.23 15.67 -16.45
C ARG A 8 14.59 16.32 -16.72
N SER A 9 15.21 16.93 -15.71
CA SER A 9 16.54 17.53 -15.83
C SER A 9 17.62 16.47 -16.13
N GLN A 10 17.62 15.35 -15.40
CA GLN A 10 18.57 14.24 -15.62
C GLN A 10 18.41 13.64 -17.01
N LEU A 11 17.19 13.44 -17.48
CA LEU A 11 16.88 12.94 -18.82
C LEU A 11 17.35 13.92 -19.92
N GLY A 12 17.15 15.22 -19.70
CA GLY A 12 17.68 16.27 -20.58
C GLY A 12 19.20 16.28 -20.65
N GLN A 13 19.88 16.12 -19.52
CA GLN A 13 21.35 16.00 -19.46
C GLN A 13 21.86 14.74 -20.16
N ALA A 14 21.24 13.59 -19.91
CA ALA A 14 21.61 12.33 -20.53
C ALA A 14 21.44 12.37 -22.06
N THR A 15 20.32 12.93 -22.54
CA THR A 15 20.13 13.13 -23.99
C THR A 15 21.21 14.04 -24.57
N LEU A 16 21.55 15.14 -23.90
CA LEU A 16 22.61 16.05 -24.37
C LEU A 16 23.95 15.32 -24.49
N ARG A 17 24.31 14.48 -23.51
CA ARG A 17 25.56 13.69 -23.55
C ARG A 17 25.61 12.77 -24.76
N ILE A 18 24.51 12.11 -25.10
CA ILE A 18 24.41 11.27 -26.32
C ILE A 18 24.65 12.12 -27.57
N ARG A 19 24.00 13.30 -27.67
CA ARG A 19 24.19 14.19 -28.83
C ARG A 19 25.60 14.75 -28.92
N LEU A 20 26.21 15.09 -27.79
CA LEU A 20 27.61 15.53 -27.75
C LEU A 20 28.57 14.41 -28.19
N ALA A 21 28.32 13.18 -27.76
CA ALA A 21 29.08 12.03 -28.24
C ALA A 21 28.89 11.80 -29.75
N ALA A 22 27.67 11.95 -30.27
CA ALA A 22 27.40 11.89 -31.70
C ALA A 22 28.13 13.01 -32.48
N THR A 23 28.17 14.24 -31.93
CA THR A 23 28.93 15.35 -32.54
C THR A 23 30.43 15.11 -32.50
N ALA A 24 30.94 14.51 -31.42
CA ALA A 24 32.36 14.19 -31.30
C ALA A 24 32.75 13.14 -32.36
N LEU A 25 31.95 12.07 -32.51
CA LEU A 25 32.16 11.08 -33.55
C LEU A 25 32.05 11.70 -34.95
N GLY A 26 31.04 12.55 -35.19
CA GLY A 26 30.91 13.29 -36.45
C GLY A 26 32.12 14.18 -36.77
N ALA A 27 32.67 14.85 -35.76
CA ALA A 27 33.89 15.65 -35.90
C ALA A 27 35.13 14.78 -36.20
N THR A 28 35.24 13.60 -35.58
CA THR A 28 36.31 12.63 -35.92
C THR A 28 36.18 12.16 -37.37
N LEU A 29 34.97 11.82 -37.82
CA LEU A 29 34.72 11.42 -39.21
C LEU A 29 35.04 12.54 -40.20
N LEU A 30 34.76 13.80 -39.83
CA LEU A 30 35.11 14.99 -40.61
C LEU A 30 36.63 15.15 -40.78
N MET A 31 37.42 14.86 -39.74
CA MET A 31 38.89 14.92 -39.81
C MET A 31 39.47 13.86 -40.75
N LEU A 32 38.80 12.70 -40.84
CA LEU A 32 39.16 11.61 -41.74
C LEU A 32 38.60 11.79 -43.17
N ALA A 33 37.70 12.75 -43.37
CA ALA A 33 37.07 13.01 -44.66
C ALA A 33 38.06 13.58 -45.68
N SER A 34 37.79 13.27 -46.95
CA SER A 34 38.48 13.84 -48.10
C SER A 34 38.36 15.39 -48.10
N PRO A 35 39.33 16.12 -48.68
CA PRO A 35 39.23 17.58 -48.76
C PRO A 35 38.00 18.10 -49.52
N THR A 36 37.47 17.31 -50.46
CA THR A 36 36.30 17.66 -51.27
C THR A 36 34.99 17.56 -50.49
N ASP A 37 34.88 16.59 -49.58
CA ASP A 37 33.62 16.31 -48.85
C ASP A 37 33.53 17.07 -47.51
N ARG A 38 34.69 17.49 -47.00
CA ARG A 38 34.84 18.22 -45.73
C ARG A 38 33.93 19.45 -45.57
N PRO A 39 33.77 20.37 -46.54
CA PRO A 39 32.93 21.55 -46.33
C PRO A 39 31.44 21.21 -46.14
N ALA A 40 30.94 20.22 -46.90
CA ALA A 40 29.56 19.76 -46.77
C ALA A 40 29.34 19.00 -45.44
N ALA A 41 30.28 18.16 -45.02
CA ALA A 41 30.18 17.45 -43.75
C ALA A 41 30.28 18.42 -42.55
N ALA A 42 31.10 19.46 -42.65
CA ALA A 42 31.20 20.51 -41.64
C ALA A 42 29.90 21.31 -41.49
N SER A 43 29.21 21.63 -42.60
CA SER A 43 27.94 22.36 -42.55
C SER A 43 26.83 21.53 -41.90
N VAL A 44 26.76 20.22 -42.18
CA VAL A 44 25.84 19.28 -41.52
C VAL A 44 26.08 19.23 -40.01
N LEU A 45 27.36 19.13 -39.58
CA LEU A 45 27.73 19.11 -38.16
C LEU A 45 27.35 20.41 -37.44
N LEU A 46 27.64 21.57 -38.05
CA LEU A 46 27.29 22.87 -37.50
C LEU A 46 25.78 23.08 -37.43
N ALA A 47 25.03 22.65 -38.45
CA ALA A 47 23.58 22.69 -38.46
C ALA A 47 22.98 21.83 -37.33
N TYR A 48 23.49 20.62 -37.13
CA TYR A 48 23.04 19.73 -36.06
C TYR A 48 23.32 20.28 -34.66
N LEU A 49 24.51 20.88 -34.45
CA LEU A 49 24.87 21.56 -33.20
C LEU A 49 23.95 22.75 -32.93
N GLY A 50 23.76 23.62 -33.92
CA GLY A 50 22.89 24.79 -33.82
C GLY A 50 21.45 24.41 -33.51
N LEU A 51 20.93 23.40 -34.19
CA LEU A 51 19.56 22.91 -33.99
C LEU A 51 19.38 22.21 -32.63
N SER A 52 20.39 21.48 -32.16
CA SER A 52 20.41 20.88 -30.82
C SER A 52 20.43 21.94 -29.72
N LEU A 53 21.19 23.02 -29.89
CA LEU A 53 21.20 24.16 -28.98
C LEU A 53 19.87 24.91 -29.00
N ALA A 54 19.29 25.12 -30.17
CA ALA A 54 17.98 25.76 -30.33
C ALA A 54 16.87 24.94 -29.64
N LEU A 55 16.84 23.61 -29.84
CA LEU A 55 15.91 22.72 -29.13
C LEU A 55 16.11 22.77 -27.61
N ARG A 56 17.34 22.92 -27.13
CA ARG A 56 17.61 23.07 -25.69
C ARG A 56 17.10 24.40 -25.14
N ALA A 57 17.32 25.49 -25.87
CA ALA A 57 16.96 26.84 -25.44
C ALA A 57 15.45 27.13 -25.54
N PHE A 58 14.82 26.66 -26.61
CA PHE A 58 13.43 26.98 -26.94
C PHE A 58 12.46 25.81 -26.75
N GLY A 59 12.96 24.58 -26.61
CA GLY A 59 12.14 23.39 -26.38
C GLY A 59 11.14 23.48 -25.23
N PRO A 60 11.50 24.06 -24.06
CA PRO A 60 10.55 24.23 -22.95
C PRO A 60 9.37 25.16 -23.25
N ARG A 61 9.45 25.97 -24.33
CA ARG A 61 8.40 26.90 -24.75
C ARG A 61 7.46 26.30 -25.81
N LEU A 62 7.81 25.15 -26.37
CA LEU A 62 7.01 24.43 -27.35
C LEU A 62 6.02 23.50 -26.61
N THR A 63 4.83 23.30 -27.18
CA THR A 63 3.79 22.42 -26.61
C THR A 63 4.30 20.98 -26.42
N SER A 64 3.69 20.25 -25.50
CA SER A 64 4.34 19.19 -24.71
C SER A 64 4.90 17.97 -25.46
N ALA A 65 4.55 17.72 -26.73
CA ALA A 65 5.01 16.53 -27.49
C ALA A 65 5.95 16.84 -28.67
N THR A 66 5.84 18.03 -29.26
CA THR A 66 6.59 18.46 -30.45
C THR A 66 8.11 18.47 -30.31
N PRO A 67 8.71 18.99 -29.22
CA PRO A 67 10.18 19.09 -29.13
C PRO A 67 10.87 17.74 -28.99
N GLY A 68 10.13 16.72 -28.51
CA GLY A 68 10.62 15.36 -28.44
C GLY A 68 10.79 14.76 -29.83
N VAL A 69 9.70 14.75 -30.61
CA VAL A 69 9.63 14.14 -31.96
C VAL A 69 10.58 14.85 -32.91
N LEU A 70 10.60 16.19 -32.87
CA LEU A 70 11.58 17.01 -33.59
C LEU A 70 13.00 16.59 -33.24
N GLY A 71 13.28 16.40 -31.95
CA GLY A 71 14.59 15.94 -31.48
C GLY A 71 15.03 14.63 -32.13
N GLY A 72 14.18 13.61 -32.13
CA GLY A 72 14.50 12.31 -32.74
C GLY A 72 14.68 12.41 -34.26
N ALA A 73 13.81 13.16 -34.95
CA ALA A 73 13.93 13.38 -36.40
C ALA A 73 15.27 14.06 -36.76
N ILE A 74 15.71 15.03 -35.96
CA ILE A 74 16.98 15.73 -36.16
C ILE A 74 18.17 14.80 -35.97
N ASP A 75 18.13 13.89 -35.00
CA ASP A 75 19.19 12.90 -34.75
C ASP A 75 19.31 11.91 -35.94
N ILE A 76 18.18 11.47 -36.52
CA ILE A 76 18.15 10.61 -37.71
C ILE A 76 18.64 11.37 -38.95
N LEU A 77 18.14 12.58 -39.18
CA LEU A 77 18.52 13.41 -40.33
C LEU A 77 20.02 13.75 -40.31
N PHE A 78 20.58 14.02 -39.13
CA PHE A 78 22.02 14.24 -38.98
C PHE A 78 22.83 13.02 -39.40
N ALA A 79 22.48 11.82 -38.90
CA ALA A 79 23.16 10.59 -39.27
C ALA A 79 22.99 10.27 -40.76
N ALA A 80 21.80 10.47 -41.33
CA ALA A 80 21.53 10.27 -42.75
C ALA A 80 22.31 11.24 -43.64
N ALA A 81 22.33 12.53 -43.30
CA ALA A 81 23.05 13.56 -44.05
C ALA A 81 24.57 13.34 -44.00
N LEU A 82 25.12 13.02 -42.83
CA LEU A 82 26.57 12.76 -42.71
C LEU A 82 26.96 11.47 -43.41
N THR A 83 26.10 10.44 -43.35
CA THR A 83 26.28 9.22 -44.15
C THR A 83 26.30 9.60 -45.62
N TYR A 84 25.26 10.26 -46.14
CA TYR A 84 25.20 10.65 -47.55
C TYR A 84 26.45 11.42 -48.04
N VAL A 85 26.89 12.43 -47.29
CA VAL A 85 28.01 13.31 -47.66
C VAL A 85 29.38 12.62 -47.56
N LEU A 86 29.54 11.61 -46.70
CA LEU A 86 30.80 10.90 -46.49
C LEU A 86 30.72 9.45 -47.01
N PRO A 87 30.73 9.24 -48.34
CA PRO A 87 30.51 7.92 -48.93
C PRO A 87 31.55 6.88 -48.53
N GLN A 88 32.81 7.29 -48.37
CA GLN A 88 33.93 6.39 -48.05
C GLN A 88 34.17 6.22 -46.54
N SER A 89 33.39 6.91 -45.69
CA SER A 89 33.57 6.87 -44.24
C SER A 89 32.47 6.03 -43.58
N PRO A 90 32.78 5.25 -42.52
CA PRO A 90 31.76 4.51 -41.77
C PRO A 90 30.97 5.48 -40.88
N ALA A 91 30.13 6.31 -41.48
CA ALA A 91 29.28 7.29 -40.78
C ALA A 91 27.95 6.71 -40.28
N TRP A 92 27.56 5.52 -40.78
CA TRP A 92 26.36 4.79 -40.35
C TRP A 92 26.28 4.51 -38.84
N PRO A 93 27.37 4.36 -38.04
CA PRO A 93 27.27 4.20 -36.59
C PRO A 93 26.60 5.38 -35.89
N LEU A 94 26.52 6.57 -36.52
CA LEU A 94 25.82 7.73 -35.98
C LEU A 94 24.32 7.46 -35.76
N PHE A 95 23.73 6.54 -36.52
CA PHE A 95 22.34 6.14 -36.33
C PHE A 95 22.10 5.45 -34.98
N ALA A 96 23.10 4.78 -34.40
CA ALA A 96 22.99 4.16 -33.08
C ALA A 96 22.76 5.21 -31.97
N PHE A 97 23.26 6.45 -32.14
CA PHE A 97 23.01 7.54 -31.20
C PHE A 97 21.57 8.03 -31.24
N ALA A 98 20.93 8.03 -32.43
CA ALA A 98 19.51 8.34 -32.55
C ALA A 98 18.66 7.29 -31.80
N VAL A 99 18.97 6.01 -31.98
CA VAL A 99 18.33 4.90 -31.26
C VAL A 99 18.54 5.00 -29.74
N GLY A 100 19.77 5.31 -29.30
CA GLY A 100 20.07 5.51 -27.87
C GLY A 100 19.36 6.73 -27.26
N ALA A 101 19.25 7.84 -28.00
CA ALA A 101 18.50 9.01 -27.55
C ALA A 101 16.99 8.70 -27.41
N ALA A 102 16.44 7.90 -28.34
CA ALA A 102 15.07 7.45 -28.26
C ALA A 102 14.81 6.49 -27.09
N ALA A 103 15.77 5.60 -26.79
CA ALA A 103 15.72 4.70 -25.63
C ALA A 103 15.51 5.48 -24.32
N LEU A 104 16.25 6.57 -24.14
CA LEU A 104 16.15 7.41 -22.95
C LEU A 104 14.82 8.15 -22.85
N ARG A 105 14.25 8.59 -23.97
CA ARG A 105 13.08 9.48 -24.00
C ARG A 105 11.75 8.75 -24.02
N TYR A 106 11.70 7.64 -24.73
CA TYR A 106 10.45 6.98 -25.13
C TYR A 106 10.40 5.52 -24.73
N GLY A 107 11.45 5.02 -24.08
CA GLY A 107 11.52 3.63 -23.64
C GLY A 107 11.54 2.65 -24.83
N PRO A 108 11.06 1.41 -24.65
CA PRO A 108 11.22 0.33 -25.63
C PRO A 108 10.52 0.61 -26.97
N LEU A 109 9.31 1.18 -26.94
CA LEU A 109 8.56 1.50 -28.15
C LEU A 109 9.27 2.56 -28.99
N GLY A 110 9.89 3.54 -28.35
CA GLY A 110 10.70 4.53 -29.05
C GLY A 110 11.95 3.95 -29.69
N VAL A 111 12.62 2.99 -29.04
CA VAL A 111 13.77 2.28 -29.63
C VAL A 111 13.33 1.54 -30.89
N ALA A 112 12.22 0.78 -30.82
CA ALA A 112 11.71 0.03 -31.96
C ALA A 112 11.34 0.96 -33.13
N ALA A 113 10.55 2.01 -32.87
CA ALA A 113 10.14 2.98 -33.89
C ALA A 113 11.34 3.71 -34.51
N THR A 114 12.31 4.13 -33.69
CA THR A 114 13.51 4.83 -34.16
C THR A 114 14.41 3.89 -34.97
N THR A 115 14.57 2.64 -34.55
CA THR A 115 15.34 1.64 -35.31
C THR A 115 14.73 1.43 -36.70
N ALA A 116 13.41 1.29 -36.79
CA ALA A 116 12.73 1.19 -38.08
C ALA A 116 12.94 2.43 -38.95
N ALA A 117 12.79 3.63 -38.37
CA ALA A 117 13.02 4.89 -39.09
C ALA A 117 14.47 5.06 -39.55
N VAL A 118 15.43 4.60 -38.73
CA VAL A 118 16.86 4.57 -39.06
C VAL A 118 17.15 3.66 -40.24
N VAL A 119 16.57 2.45 -40.26
CA VAL A 119 16.73 1.51 -41.39
C VAL A 119 16.20 2.12 -42.67
N VAL A 120 14.99 2.67 -42.64
CA VAL A 120 14.40 3.37 -43.79
C VAL A 120 15.25 4.56 -44.23
N ALA A 121 15.75 5.37 -43.30
CA ALA A 121 16.61 6.50 -43.62
C ALA A 121 17.93 6.06 -44.26
N TYR A 122 18.54 4.97 -43.78
CA TYR A 122 19.75 4.40 -44.35
C TYR A 122 19.51 3.87 -45.77
N ASP A 123 18.39 3.16 -45.99
CA ASP A 123 18.01 2.67 -47.32
C ASP A 123 17.80 3.84 -48.30
N ILE A 124 17.15 4.92 -47.87
CA ILE A 124 16.99 6.14 -48.69
C ILE A 124 18.37 6.73 -49.06
N VAL A 125 19.32 6.75 -48.12
CA VAL A 125 20.68 7.23 -48.39
C VAL A 125 21.40 6.34 -49.41
N LEU A 126 21.25 5.01 -49.32
CA LEU A 126 21.82 4.08 -50.30
C LEU A 126 21.22 4.30 -51.70
N VAL A 127 19.89 4.47 -51.80
CA VAL A 127 19.21 4.75 -53.07
C VAL A 127 19.66 6.09 -53.65
N ALA A 128 19.78 7.13 -52.82
CA ALA A 128 20.19 8.47 -53.25
C ALA A 128 21.63 8.51 -53.78
N ARG A 129 22.50 7.57 -53.37
CA ARG A 129 23.86 7.44 -53.89
C ARG A 129 23.95 6.81 -55.29
N GLY A 130 22.83 6.42 -55.89
CA GLY A 130 22.77 6.18 -57.34
C GLY A 130 23.53 4.96 -57.86
N GLY A 131 23.48 3.81 -57.17
CA GLY A 131 23.96 2.52 -57.69
C GLY A 131 25.38 2.09 -57.28
N ASP A 132 26.12 2.95 -56.58
CA ASP A 132 27.44 2.61 -55.99
C ASP A 132 27.35 1.74 -54.71
N ALA A 133 26.14 1.31 -54.31
CA ALA A 133 25.93 0.47 -53.15
C ALA A 133 26.35 -0.98 -53.46
N ALA A 134 27.44 -1.42 -52.85
CA ALA A 134 27.86 -2.82 -52.94
C ALA A 134 27.01 -3.67 -51.99
N ALA A 135 26.91 -4.98 -52.24
CA ALA A 135 26.20 -5.90 -51.34
C ALA A 135 26.75 -5.87 -49.90
N VAL A 136 28.00 -5.47 -49.73
CA VAL A 136 28.61 -5.23 -48.42
C VAL A 136 27.96 -4.05 -47.68
N ASP A 137 27.40 -3.06 -48.35
CA ASP A 137 26.78 -1.90 -47.68
C ASP A 137 25.44 -2.23 -47.01
N LEU A 138 24.97 -3.48 -47.09
CA LEU A 138 23.77 -3.96 -46.40
C LEU A 138 24.04 -4.50 -44.98
N TRP A 139 25.28 -4.87 -44.63
CA TRP A 139 25.58 -5.36 -43.27
C TRP A 139 25.32 -4.33 -42.15
N PRO A 140 25.48 -3.01 -42.36
CA PRO A 140 25.10 -1.99 -41.37
C PRO A 140 23.63 -2.07 -40.96
N VAL A 141 22.72 -2.42 -41.89
CA VAL A 141 21.30 -2.61 -41.57
C VAL A 141 21.11 -3.73 -40.56
N GLN A 142 21.80 -4.87 -40.75
CA GLN A 142 21.74 -6.00 -39.82
C GLN A 142 22.28 -5.61 -38.44
N VAL A 143 23.37 -4.85 -38.39
CA VAL A 143 23.94 -4.38 -37.12
C VAL A 143 23.04 -3.37 -36.41
N LEU A 144 22.41 -2.44 -37.15
CA LEU A 144 21.47 -1.49 -36.59
C LEU A 144 20.21 -2.18 -36.05
N LEU A 145 19.70 -3.21 -36.73
CA LEU A 145 18.62 -4.06 -36.24
C LEU A 145 19.02 -4.82 -34.97
N ALA A 146 20.20 -5.45 -34.96
CA ALA A 146 20.70 -6.17 -33.78
C ALA A 146 20.88 -5.22 -32.58
N PHE A 147 21.44 -4.03 -32.81
CA PHE A 147 21.57 -3.00 -31.80
C PHE A 147 20.21 -2.52 -31.28
N GLY A 148 19.25 -2.29 -32.17
CA GLY A 148 17.89 -1.90 -31.82
C GLY A 148 17.19 -2.94 -30.94
N LEU A 149 17.28 -4.22 -31.32
CA LEU A 149 16.73 -5.34 -30.52
C LEU A 149 17.39 -5.42 -29.14
N LEU A 150 18.73 -5.34 -29.08
CA LEU A 150 19.46 -5.35 -27.81
C LEU A 150 19.10 -4.16 -26.93
N ALA A 151 18.96 -2.97 -27.51
CA ALA A 151 18.53 -1.78 -26.78
C ALA A 151 17.09 -1.88 -26.27
N VAL A 152 16.16 -2.43 -27.07
CA VAL A 152 14.78 -2.70 -26.64
C VAL A 152 14.78 -3.61 -25.42
N GLU A 153 15.50 -4.73 -25.49
CA GLU A 153 15.55 -5.70 -24.40
C GLU A 153 16.20 -5.11 -23.14
N LEU A 154 17.30 -4.38 -23.28
CA LEU A 154 17.96 -3.71 -22.16
C LEU A 154 17.03 -2.72 -21.45
N VAL A 155 16.27 -1.93 -22.22
CA VAL A 155 15.29 -0.99 -21.67
C VAL A 155 14.15 -1.75 -20.98
N TRP A 156 13.67 -2.84 -21.56
CA TRP A 156 12.66 -3.70 -20.93
C TRP A 156 13.12 -4.30 -19.60
N VAL A 157 14.33 -4.88 -19.58
CA VAL A 157 14.94 -5.46 -18.37
C VAL A 157 15.11 -4.41 -17.29
N THR A 158 15.59 -3.22 -17.64
CA THR A 158 15.76 -2.13 -16.65
C THR A 158 14.42 -1.60 -16.12
N LEU A 159 13.39 -1.51 -16.96
CA LEU A 159 12.04 -1.16 -16.52
C LEU A 159 11.46 -2.21 -15.58
N ARG A 160 11.60 -3.49 -15.92
CA ARG A 160 11.14 -4.61 -15.08
C ARG A 160 11.87 -4.63 -13.73
N ALA A 161 13.19 -4.48 -13.74
CA ALA A 161 14.00 -4.43 -12.51
C ALA A 161 13.62 -3.24 -11.62
N ARG A 162 13.39 -2.06 -12.20
CA ARG A 162 12.94 -0.88 -11.44
C ARG A 162 11.56 -1.09 -10.82
N ARG A 163 10.62 -1.67 -11.56
CA ARG A 163 9.30 -2.02 -11.03
C ARG A 163 9.42 -2.98 -9.84
N GLY A 164 10.19 -4.06 -10.01
CA GLY A 164 10.43 -5.02 -8.93
C GLY A 164 11.09 -4.40 -7.69
N LEU A 165 12.03 -3.46 -7.86
CA LEU A 165 12.64 -2.73 -6.75
C LEU A 165 11.63 -1.82 -6.02
N VAL A 166 10.75 -1.15 -6.75
CA VAL A 166 9.70 -0.30 -6.15
C VAL A 166 8.71 -1.17 -5.38
N GLU A 167 8.27 -2.29 -5.95
CA GLU A 167 7.36 -3.25 -5.31
C GLU A 167 8.00 -3.84 -4.04
N THR A 168 9.24 -4.32 -4.13
CA THR A 168 9.98 -4.87 -2.97
C THR A 168 10.15 -3.82 -1.88
N ARG A 169 10.45 -2.57 -2.25
CA ARG A 169 10.59 -1.48 -1.29
C ARG A 169 9.25 -1.14 -0.63
N ALA A 170 8.17 -1.05 -1.39
CA ALA A 170 6.83 -0.80 -0.87
C ALA A 170 6.41 -1.90 0.11
N TYR A 171 6.65 -3.16 -0.26
CA TYR A 171 6.39 -4.31 0.60
C TYR A 171 7.23 -4.29 1.89
N SER A 172 8.55 -4.06 1.79
CA SER A 172 9.42 -3.97 2.98
C SER A 172 9.05 -2.82 3.92
N LEU A 173 8.58 -1.69 3.38
CA LEU A 173 8.08 -0.58 4.18
C LEU A 173 6.78 -0.96 4.88
N ALA A 174 5.86 -1.63 4.18
CA ALA A 174 4.60 -2.08 4.75
C ALA A 174 4.81 -3.12 5.86
N GLN A 175 5.69 -4.11 5.64
CA GLN A 175 6.07 -5.08 6.68
C GLN A 175 6.64 -4.39 7.91
N ARG A 176 7.59 -3.47 7.72
CA ARG A 176 8.22 -2.73 8.82
C ARG A 176 7.21 -1.88 9.58
N ASP A 177 6.31 -1.21 8.87
CA ASP A 177 5.31 -0.36 9.50
C ASP A 177 4.26 -1.19 10.24
N CYS A 178 3.79 -2.30 9.67
CA CYS A 178 2.90 -3.22 10.38
C CYS A 178 3.59 -3.80 11.63
N ALA A 179 4.87 -4.19 11.55
CA ALA A 179 5.63 -4.69 12.69
C ALA A 179 5.85 -3.65 13.79
N ALA A 180 5.75 -2.35 13.48
CA ALA A 180 5.89 -1.25 14.43
C ALA A 180 4.56 -0.82 15.08
N ALA A 181 3.44 -1.47 14.75
CA ALA A 181 2.15 -1.19 15.38
C ALA A 181 2.16 -1.53 16.87
N ALA A 182 1.60 -0.66 17.71
CA ALA A 182 1.57 -0.82 19.16
C ALA A 182 0.42 -1.71 19.66
N GLY A 183 -0.57 -2.01 18.82
CA GLY A 183 -1.73 -2.83 19.17
C GLY A 183 -2.56 -3.27 17.96
N GLU A 184 -3.63 -4.01 18.22
CA GLU A 184 -4.49 -4.60 17.19
C GLU A 184 -5.07 -3.54 16.25
N GLN A 185 -5.72 -2.50 16.79
CA GLN A 185 -6.40 -1.50 15.96
C GLN A 185 -5.43 -0.77 15.04
N GLU A 186 -4.25 -0.42 15.54
CA GLU A 186 -3.23 0.25 14.74
C GLU A 186 -2.67 -0.65 13.63
N LEU A 187 -2.52 -1.95 13.91
CA LEU A 187 -2.09 -2.92 12.90
C LEU A 187 -3.11 -3.07 11.77
N LEU A 188 -4.40 -3.20 12.13
CA LEU A 188 -5.52 -3.27 11.17
C LEU A 188 -5.64 -1.97 10.35
N ASP A 189 -5.32 -0.83 10.97
CA ASP A 189 -5.32 0.46 10.30
C ASP A 189 -4.21 0.58 9.25
N ARG A 190 -2.98 0.21 9.64
CA ARG A 190 -1.79 0.27 8.78
C ARG A 190 -1.90 -0.68 7.59
N ILE A 191 -2.38 -1.91 7.77
CA ILE A 191 -2.55 -2.84 6.65
C ILE A 191 -3.60 -2.35 5.63
N ALA A 192 -4.70 -1.78 6.11
CA ALA A 192 -5.72 -1.19 5.24
C ALA A 192 -5.19 0.06 4.50
N ASP A 193 -4.37 0.89 5.16
CA ASP A 193 -3.74 2.05 4.52
C ASP A 193 -2.72 1.63 3.46
N HIS A 194 -1.90 0.61 3.73
CA HIS A 194 -0.94 0.08 2.75
C HIS A 194 -1.61 -0.59 1.55
N ALA A 195 -2.76 -1.26 1.74
CA ALA A 195 -3.58 -1.77 0.63
C ALA A 195 -3.86 -0.67 -0.38
N VAL A 196 -4.28 0.51 0.08
CA VAL A 196 -4.60 1.66 -0.79
C VAL A 196 -3.34 2.37 -1.29
N ARG A 197 -2.44 2.79 -0.38
CA ARG A 197 -1.32 3.68 -0.72
C ARG A 197 -0.16 2.98 -1.42
N SER A 198 0.10 1.72 -1.07
CA SER A 198 1.31 1.00 -1.51
C SER A 198 1.01 -0.04 -2.58
N PHE A 199 -0.12 -0.72 -2.49
CA PHE A 199 -0.48 -1.80 -3.42
C PHE A 199 -1.55 -1.40 -4.45
N GLY A 200 -2.06 -0.17 -4.37
CA GLY A 200 -2.92 0.42 -5.40
C GLY A 200 -4.39 0.00 -5.33
N ALA A 201 -4.86 -0.49 -4.18
CA ALA A 201 -6.29 -0.68 -3.97
C ALA A 201 -7.00 0.69 -4.02
N ARG A 202 -8.18 0.75 -4.63
CA ARG A 202 -9.04 1.95 -4.60
C ARG A 202 -9.69 2.13 -3.23
N TRP A 203 -9.97 1.00 -2.59
CA TRP A 203 -10.66 0.91 -1.32
C TRP A 203 -10.20 -0.33 -0.59
N ALA A 204 -10.10 -0.24 0.74
CA ALA A 204 -9.83 -1.36 1.62
C ALA A 204 -10.65 -1.23 2.90
N SER A 205 -11.15 -2.34 3.42
CA SER A 205 -11.76 -2.40 4.74
C SER A 205 -11.36 -3.67 5.47
N VAL A 206 -11.33 -3.57 6.80
CA VAL A 206 -11.19 -4.72 7.68
C VAL A 206 -12.54 -5.00 8.32
N GLU A 207 -13.01 -6.23 8.15
CA GLU A 207 -14.28 -6.71 8.68
C GLU A 207 -14.00 -7.84 9.68
N THR A 208 -14.73 -7.85 10.80
CA THR A 208 -14.81 -9.02 11.67
C THR A 208 -16.16 -9.70 11.55
N GLU A 209 -16.16 -11.02 11.53
CA GLU A 209 -17.36 -11.85 11.47
C GLU A 209 -17.57 -12.55 12.82
N ARG A 210 -18.66 -12.21 13.50
CA ARG A 210 -19.05 -12.86 14.77
C ARG A 210 -20.52 -13.23 14.70
N ASP A 211 -20.83 -14.49 15.00
CA ASP A 211 -22.20 -15.05 14.96
C ASP A 211 -22.92 -14.77 13.62
N GLY A 212 -22.19 -14.89 12.51
CA GLY A 212 -22.70 -14.65 11.14
C GLY A 212 -22.95 -13.17 10.81
N THR A 213 -22.62 -12.25 11.71
CA THR A 213 -22.73 -10.80 11.46
C THR A 213 -21.35 -10.21 11.20
N ARG A 214 -21.19 -9.55 10.05
CA ARG A 214 -19.96 -8.84 9.68
C ARG A 214 -20.00 -7.40 10.18
N ARG A 215 -18.95 -6.98 10.88
CA ARG A 215 -18.77 -5.63 11.38
C ARG A 215 -17.50 -5.03 10.81
N THR A 216 -17.62 -3.90 10.14
CA THR A 216 -16.45 -3.15 9.66
C THR A 216 -15.77 -2.45 10.84
N ILE A 217 -14.46 -2.68 10.97
CA ILE A 217 -13.61 -2.05 12.00
C ILE A 217 -12.89 -0.84 11.41
N VAL A 218 -12.28 -1.01 10.23
CA VAL A 218 -11.47 0.01 9.57
C VAL A 218 -11.92 0.12 8.12
N THR A 219 -11.96 1.35 7.62
CA THR A 219 -12.18 1.65 6.20
C THR A 219 -11.14 2.66 5.71
N ARG A 220 -10.61 2.42 4.51
CA ARG A 220 -9.66 3.27 3.80
C ARG A 220 -10.03 3.40 2.33
N GLY A 221 -9.79 4.58 1.76
CA GLY A 221 -10.20 4.92 0.40
C GLY A 221 -11.70 5.20 0.28
N ALA A 222 -12.17 5.34 -0.96
CA ALA A 222 -13.57 5.63 -1.24
C ALA A 222 -14.26 4.37 -1.81
N PRO A 223 -15.29 3.83 -1.15
CA PRO A 223 -16.04 2.71 -1.70
C PRO A 223 -16.64 3.16 -3.04
N THR A 224 -16.20 2.52 -4.11
CA THR A 224 -16.77 2.78 -5.44
C THR A 224 -17.94 1.82 -5.62
N LEU A 225 -19.10 2.33 -6.02
CA LEU A 225 -20.24 1.51 -6.44
C LEU A 225 -19.74 0.49 -7.46
N GLU A 226 -20.12 -0.78 -7.25
CA GLU A 226 -19.70 -1.97 -8.00
C GLU A 226 -19.45 -1.67 -9.48
N ASP A 227 -18.20 -1.39 -9.81
CA ASP A 227 -17.73 -1.34 -11.18
C ASP A 227 -17.59 -2.80 -11.61
N PRO A 228 -18.30 -3.29 -12.62
CA PRO A 228 -18.26 -4.71 -13.04
C PRO A 228 -16.85 -5.17 -13.48
N THR A 229 -15.92 -4.22 -13.64
CA THR A 229 -14.50 -4.41 -13.97
C THR A 229 -13.57 -4.29 -12.75
N SER A 230 -14.09 -4.41 -11.53
CA SER A 230 -13.27 -4.33 -10.32
C SER A 230 -12.97 -5.73 -9.76
N THR A 231 -11.69 -5.97 -9.46
CA THR A 231 -11.29 -7.20 -8.76
C THR A 231 -11.43 -6.97 -7.26
N VAL A 232 -12.33 -7.71 -6.62
CA VAL A 232 -12.50 -7.71 -5.16
C VAL A 232 -11.69 -8.86 -4.57
N ALA A 233 -10.72 -8.52 -3.72
CA ALA A 233 -9.93 -9.47 -2.96
C ALA A 233 -10.43 -9.51 -1.52
N GLU A 234 -10.86 -10.69 -1.07
CA GLU A 234 -11.12 -11.00 0.33
C GLU A 234 -9.97 -11.87 0.85
N ILE A 235 -9.29 -11.39 1.89
CA ILE A 235 -8.04 -11.95 2.39
C ILE A 235 -8.20 -12.19 3.90
N PRO A 236 -8.09 -13.44 4.38
CA PRO A 236 -8.19 -13.72 5.81
C PRO A 236 -6.96 -13.17 6.55
N LEU A 237 -7.21 -12.48 7.67
CA LEU A 237 -6.18 -12.03 8.63
C LEU A 237 -6.19 -12.86 9.92
N GLY A 238 -7.20 -13.72 10.08
CA GLY A 238 -7.42 -14.57 11.25
C GLY A 238 -8.65 -15.44 11.08
N VAL A 239 -9.13 -16.03 12.17
CA VAL A 239 -10.31 -16.91 12.17
C VAL A 239 -11.59 -16.16 11.84
N ASP A 240 -11.69 -14.92 12.32
CA ASP A 240 -12.90 -14.10 12.31
C ASP A 240 -12.67 -12.74 11.64
N THR A 241 -11.51 -12.50 11.03
CA THR A 241 -11.10 -11.18 10.54
C THR A 241 -10.65 -11.25 9.10
N PHE A 242 -11.21 -10.38 8.27
CA PHE A 242 -10.98 -10.35 6.83
C PHE A 242 -10.60 -8.95 6.37
N LEU A 243 -9.60 -8.87 5.52
CA LEU A 243 -9.27 -7.67 4.74
C LEU A 243 -9.94 -7.78 3.38
N ARG A 244 -10.82 -6.83 3.08
CA ARG A 244 -11.47 -6.71 1.78
C ARG A 244 -10.89 -5.51 1.05
N ALA A 245 -10.34 -5.73 -0.14
CA ALA A 245 -9.74 -4.67 -0.96
C ALA A 245 -10.23 -4.74 -2.40
N THR A 246 -10.47 -3.58 -3.00
CA THR A 246 -10.96 -3.46 -4.38
C THR A 246 -9.89 -2.84 -5.26
N PHE A 247 -9.58 -3.50 -6.36
CA PHE A 247 -8.54 -3.14 -7.31
C PHE A 247 -9.14 -2.81 -8.68
N ALA A 248 -8.46 -1.95 -9.43
CA ALA A 248 -8.76 -1.79 -10.86
C ALA A 248 -8.26 -3.04 -11.62
N ASP A 249 -8.95 -3.42 -12.70
CA ASP A 249 -8.89 -4.70 -13.45
C ASP A 249 -7.51 -5.16 -14.01
N ASP A 250 -6.40 -4.56 -13.61
CA ASP A 250 -5.05 -4.82 -14.13
C ASP A 250 -3.99 -5.06 -13.02
N THR A 251 -4.40 -5.22 -11.76
CA THR A 251 -3.45 -5.27 -10.63
C THR A 251 -3.41 -6.61 -9.89
N THR A 252 -3.16 -7.70 -10.64
CA THR A 252 -2.87 -9.02 -10.04
C THR A 252 -1.67 -8.98 -9.09
N SER A 253 -0.65 -8.17 -9.40
CA SER A 253 0.54 -7.97 -8.55
C SER A 253 0.18 -7.40 -7.17
N GLY A 254 -0.72 -6.39 -7.12
CA GLY A 254 -1.14 -5.76 -5.87
C GLY A 254 -1.92 -6.70 -4.95
N VAL A 255 -2.79 -7.53 -5.52
CA VAL A 255 -3.54 -8.56 -4.78
C VAL A 255 -2.59 -9.60 -4.17
N VAL A 256 -1.59 -10.07 -4.93
CA VAL A 256 -0.61 -11.06 -4.44
C VAL A 256 0.23 -10.46 -3.32
N ALA A 257 0.80 -9.27 -3.52
CA ALA A 257 1.59 -8.60 -2.49
C ALA A 257 0.79 -8.33 -1.20
N LEU A 258 -0.49 -8.00 -1.33
CA LEU A 258 -1.36 -7.80 -0.17
C LEU A 258 -1.68 -9.11 0.56
N ARG A 259 -1.86 -10.23 -0.16
CA ARG A 259 -2.01 -11.56 0.45
C ARG A 259 -0.76 -12.00 1.19
N ASP A 260 0.41 -11.76 0.61
CA ASP A 260 1.69 -12.09 1.25
C ASP A 260 1.89 -11.24 2.51
N LEU A 261 1.57 -9.94 2.45
CA LEU A 261 1.63 -9.07 3.63
C LEU A 261 0.63 -9.53 4.72
N ALA A 262 -0.59 -9.89 4.33
CA ALA A 262 -1.60 -10.42 5.24
C ALA A 262 -1.13 -11.71 5.93
N ALA A 263 -0.47 -12.61 5.20
CA ALA A 263 0.12 -13.83 5.75
C ALA A 263 1.18 -13.52 6.82
N ASP A 264 2.02 -12.51 6.59
CA ASP A 264 3.06 -12.09 7.55
C ASP A 264 2.50 -11.32 8.76
N VAL A 265 1.42 -10.58 8.56
CA VAL A 265 0.79 -9.76 9.61
C VAL A 265 -0.14 -10.58 10.51
N SER A 266 -0.71 -11.69 10.01
CA SER A 266 -1.64 -12.52 10.79
C SER A 266 -1.07 -13.01 12.13
N PRO A 267 0.20 -13.49 12.22
CA PRO A 267 0.82 -13.83 13.51
C PRO A 267 1.01 -12.63 14.44
N LEU A 268 1.31 -11.45 13.90
CA LEU A 268 1.44 -10.22 14.69
C LEU A 268 0.10 -9.80 15.28
N LEU A 269 -0.98 -9.94 14.49
CA LEU A 269 -2.34 -9.67 14.94
C LEU A 269 -2.76 -10.63 16.05
N ALA A 270 -2.49 -11.93 15.91
CA ALA A 270 -2.77 -12.92 16.93
C ALA A 270 -2.03 -12.59 18.25
N ARG A 271 -0.75 -12.22 18.16
CA ARG A 271 0.04 -11.81 19.33
C ARG A 271 -0.44 -10.51 19.96
N ALA A 272 -0.85 -9.52 19.16
CA ALA A 272 -1.40 -8.27 19.66
C ALA A 272 -2.70 -8.52 20.44
N ARG A 273 -3.59 -9.36 19.92
CA ARG A 273 -4.82 -9.81 20.59
C ARG A 273 -4.53 -10.50 21.92
N GLU A 274 -3.59 -11.45 21.92
CA GLU A 274 -3.20 -12.15 23.15
C GLU A 274 -2.64 -11.18 24.20
N SER A 275 -1.77 -10.27 23.79
CA SER A 275 -1.20 -9.26 24.69
C SER A 275 -2.27 -8.32 25.25
N GLU A 276 -3.28 -7.96 24.46
CA GLU A 276 -4.37 -7.09 24.91
C GLU A 276 -5.29 -7.83 25.89
N THR A 277 -5.59 -9.10 25.64
CA THR A 277 -6.32 -9.97 26.57
C THR A 277 -5.58 -10.09 27.91
N GLN A 278 -4.28 -10.44 27.89
CA GLN A 278 -3.47 -10.53 29.10
C GLN A 278 -3.39 -9.21 29.87
N ARG A 279 -3.31 -8.08 29.15
CA ARG A 279 -3.32 -6.76 29.79
C ARG A 279 -4.65 -6.49 30.49
N ARG A 280 -5.78 -6.79 29.82
CA ARG A 280 -7.11 -6.64 30.42
C ARG A 280 -7.29 -7.54 31.63
N GLU A 281 -6.86 -8.80 31.56
CA GLU A 281 -6.91 -9.73 32.70
C GLU A 281 -6.12 -9.22 33.90
N ARG A 282 -4.89 -8.74 33.70
CA ARG A 282 -4.08 -8.13 34.77
C ARG A 282 -4.71 -6.87 35.36
N GLU A 283 -5.31 -6.03 34.51
CA GLU A 283 -6.03 -4.83 34.97
C GLU A 283 -7.27 -5.18 35.79
N VAL A 284 -7.98 -6.25 35.44
CA VAL A 284 -9.12 -6.79 36.21
C VAL A 284 -8.63 -7.37 37.53
N GLU A 285 -7.59 -8.19 37.53
CA GLU A 285 -6.99 -8.77 38.73
C GLU A 285 -6.52 -7.69 39.72
N GLN A 286 -5.82 -6.65 39.22
CA GLN A 286 -5.37 -5.54 40.05
C GLN A 286 -6.54 -4.74 40.64
N ARG A 287 -7.63 -4.57 39.88
CA ARG A 287 -8.86 -3.93 40.39
C ARG A 287 -9.51 -4.77 41.49
N VAL A 288 -9.61 -6.09 41.30
CA VAL A 288 -10.15 -7.03 42.29
C VAL A 288 -9.31 -7.01 43.56
N LEU A 289 -7.98 -7.12 43.47
CA LEU A 289 -7.07 -7.06 44.63
C LEU A 289 -7.17 -5.73 45.39
N THR A 290 -7.29 -4.62 44.65
CA THR A 290 -7.48 -3.30 45.25
C THR A 290 -8.82 -3.22 45.98
N ALA A 291 -9.88 -3.80 45.42
CA ALA A 291 -11.20 -3.85 46.03
C ALA A 291 -11.23 -4.72 47.29
N ILE A 292 -10.62 -5.92 47.27
CA ILE A 292 -10.49 -6.78 48.47
C ILE A 292 -9.80 -6.01 49.60
N GLY A 293 -8.70 -5.30 49.30
CA GLY A 293 -8.00 -4.51 50.30
C GLY A 293 -8.78 -3.29 50.82
N ARG A 294 -9.81 -2.81 50.12
CA ARG A 294 -10.75 -1.79 50.63
C ARG A 294 -11.82 -2.42 51.52
N VAL A 295 -12.41 -3.53 51.07
CA VAL A 295 -13.40 -4.30 51.82
C VAL A 295 -12.83 -4.78 53.16
N GLU A 296 -11.59 -5.26 53.20
CA GLU A 296 -10.94 -5.72 54.43
C GLU A 296 -10.77 -4.60 55.48
N ARG A 297 -10.62 -3.34 55.05
CA ARG A 297 -10.46 -2.19 55.96
C ARG A 297 -11.79 -1.66 56.49
N GLU A 298 -12.90 -2.10 55.92
CA GLU A 298 -14.20 -1.57 56.24
C GLU A 298 -14.77 -2.20 57.51
N ALA A 299 -15.15 -1.37 58.47
CA ALA A 299 -15.56 -1.83 59.80
C ALA A 299 -17.06 -2.15 59.89
N THR A 300 -17.84 -1.73 58.89
CA THR A 300 -19.30 -1.82 58.92
C THR A 300 -19.84 -2.71 57.81
N VAL A 301 -20.91 -3.47 58.09
CA VAL A 301 -21.59 -4.31 57.09
C VAL A 301 -22.12 -3.46 55.94
N ALA A 302 -22.68 -2.28 56.22
CA ALA A 302 -23.15 -1.36 55.19
C ALA A 302 -22.02 -0.85 54.30
N GLY A 303 -20.85 -0.53 54.88
CA GLY A 303 -19.67 -0.13 54.12
C GLY A 303 -19.13 -1.27 53.25
N VAL A 304 -19.07 -2.51 53.76
CA VAL A 304 -18.65 -3.68 52.98
C VAL A 304 -19.54 -3.87 51.76
N LEU A 305 -20.87 -3.82 51.95
CA LEU A 305 -21.83 -3.94 50.86
C LEU A 305 -21.68 -2.81 49.83
N ALA A 306 -21.46 -1.57 50.29
CA ALA A 306 -21.20 -0.43 49.41
C ALA A 306 -19.92 -0.61 48.58
N GLU A 307 -18.81 -1.00 49.19
CA GLU A 307 -17.54 -1.26 48.49
C GLU A 307 -17.64 -2.42 47.50
N VAL A 308 -18.33 -3.52 47.86
CA VAL A 308 -18.59 -4.64 46.94
C VAL A 308 -19.43 -4.18 45.74
N THR A 309 -20.44 -3.32 45.94
CA THR A 309 -21.21 -2.75 44.83
C THR A 309 -20.38 -1.80 43.97
N LEU A 310 -19.54 -0.94 44.56
CA LEU A 310 -18.68 -0.03 43.80
C LEU A 310 -17.61 -0.79 42.99
N ALA A 311 -16.99 -1.81 43.59
CA ALA A 311 -15.99 -2.64 42.94
C ALA A 311 -16.57 -3.43 41.75
N SER A 312 -17.72 -4.08 41.95
CA SER A 312 -18.44 -4.77 40.88
C SER A 312 -18.94 -3.81 39.80
N GLY A 313 -19.35 -2.61 40.23
CA GLY A 313 -19.66 -1.44 39.41
C GLY A 313 -18.57 -1.15 38.38
N ALA A 314 -17.35 -1.01 38.89
CA ALA A 314 -16.16 -0.70 38.11
C ALA A 314 -15.63 -1.86 37.24
N LEU A 315 -16.06 -3.10 37.51
CA LEU A 315 -15.63 -4.28 36.76
C LEU A 315 -16.51 -4.56 35.55
N VAL A 316 -17.83 -4.45 35.69
CA VAL A 316 -18.78 -4.96 34.69
C VAL A 316 -19.91 -3.99 34.32
N GLY A 317 -20.14 -2.94 35.11
CA GLY A 317 -21.23 -2.00 34.90
C GLY A 317 -22.20 -1.99 36.07
N ALA A 318 -23.48 -1.70 35.83
CA ALA A 318 -24.44 -1.51 36.92
C ALA A 318 -24.57 -2.77 37.82
N SER A 319 -24.46 -2.59 39.14
CA SER A 319 -24.44 -3.68 40.11
C SER A 319 -25.38 -3.39 41.29
N GLY A 320 -25.85 -4.44 41.94
CA GLY A 320 -26.73 -4.37 43.09
C GLY A 320 -26.65 -5.62 43.96
N VAL A 321 -26.65 -5.43 45.28
CA VAL A 321 -26.73 -6.51 46.26
C VAL A 321 -28.18 -6.68 46.69
N VAL A 322 -28.73 -7.88 46.53
CA VAL A 322 -30.12 -8.21 46.84
C VAL A 322 -30.21 -9.32 47.88
N ARG A 323 -31.15 -9.18 48.81
CA ARG A 323 -31.56 -10.28 49.69
C ARG A 323 -32.49 -11.21 48.93
N LEU A 324 -32.12 -12.49 48.84
CA LEU A 324 -32.83 -13.48 48.02
C LEU A 324 -34.23 -13.82 48.57
N ALA A 325 -34.44 -13.69 49.88
CA ALA A 325 -35.68 -14.06 50.56
C ALA A 325 -36.87 -13.16 50.18
N ASP A 326 -36.66 -11.85 50.13
CA ASP A 326 -37.68 -10.82 49.93
C ASP A 326 -37.42 -9.96 48.70
N GLY A 327 -36.29 -10.12 48.02
CA GLY A 327 -35.90 -9.34 46.84
C GLY A 327 -35.53 -7.90 47.17
N GLU A 328 -35.28 -7.57 48.44
CA GLU A 328 -34.89 -6.23 48.86
C GLU A 328 -33.49 -5.89 48.32
N LEU A 329 -33.36 -4.74 47.65
CA LEU A 329 -32.05 -4.20 47.24
C LEU A 329 -31.39 -3.57 48.47
N LEU A 330 -30.29 -4.19 48.91
CA LEU A 330 -29.54 -3.76 50.08
C LEU A 330 -28.53 -2.65 49.74
N ALA A 331 -27.96 -2.68 48.53
CA ALA A 331 -27.01 -1.67 48.04
C ALA A 331 -26.90 -1.72 46.51
N GLY A 332 -26.46 -0.61 45.90
CA GLY A 332 -26.07 -0.53 44.48
C GLY A 332 -27.04 0.25 43.60
N ASP A 333 -26.68 0.32 42.31
CA ASP A 333 -27.30 1.20 41.32
C ASP A 333 -28.24 0.45 40.37
N LEU A 334 -28.36 -0.88 40.52
CA LEU A 334 -29.29 -1.69 39.74
C LEU A 334 -30.72 -1.49 40.24
N ALA A 335 -31.68 -1.35 39.33
CA ALA A 335 -33.09 -1.28 39.69
C ALA A 335 -33.50 -2.54 40.48
N ALA A 336 -34.15 -2.36 41.64
CA ALA A 336 -34.46 -3.44 42.58
C ALA A 336 -35.24 -4.60 41.93
N GLU A 337 -36.18 -4.29 41.04
CA GLU A 337 -36.96 -5.28 40.29
C GLU A 337 -36.09 -6.16 39.38
N VAL A 338 -35.12 -5.55 38.70
CA VAL A 338 -34.18 -6.25 37.81
C VAL A 338 -33.23 -7.11 38.62
N ALA A 339 -32.70 -6.56 39.72
CA ALA A 339 -31.78 -7.27 40.61
C ALA A 339 -32.46 -8.49 41.26
N ALA A 340 -33.68 -8.32 41.76
CA ALA A 340 -34.45 -9.41 42.37
C ALA A 340 -34.90 -10.47 41.36
N GLY A 341 -35.31 -10.06 40.15
CA GLY A 341 -35.69 -10.98 39.08
C GLY A 341 -34.54 -11.90 38.68
N ILE A 342 -33.35 -11.32 38.45
CA ILE A 342 -32.15 -12.09 38.08
C ILE A 342 -31.67 -12.96 39.25
N GLY A 343 -31.66 -12.43 40.48
CA GLY A 343 -31.10 -13.12 41.64
C GLY A 343 -31.94 -14.31 42.14
N ARG A 344 -33.27 -14.27 42.03
CA ARG A 344 -34.15 -15.34 42.54
C ARG A 344 -34.18 -16.58 41.66
N GLU A 345 -33.98 -16.42 40.35
CA GLU A 345 -34.14 -17.50 39.38
C GLU A 345 -32.87 -18.34 39.21
N VAL A 346 -31.79 -18.00 39.92
CA VAL A 346 -30.45 -18.49 39.60
C VAL A 346 -29.66 -18.84 40.87
N ALA A 347 -29.09 -20.05 40.92
CA ALA A 347 -28.14 -20.43 41.96
C ALA A 347 -26.76 -19.81 41.66
N PRO A 348 -26.21 -18.93 42.54
CA PRO A 348 -24.88 -18.36 42.35
C PRO A 348 -23.76 -19.39 42.64
N PRO A 349 -22.56 -19.25 42.03
CA PRO A 349 -22.18 -18.25 41.02
C PRO A 349 -22.60 -18.66 39.61
N ARG A 350 -23.18 -17.75 38.81
CA ARG A 350 -23.64 -18.06 37.45
C ARG A 350 -23.70 -16.85 36.51
N LEU A 351 -23.38 -17.10 35.24
CA LEU A 351 -23.65 -16.19 34.12
C LEU A 351 -25.07 -16.42 33.60
N VAL A 352 -25.83 -15.34 33.46
CA VAL A 352 -27.19 -15.32 32.92
C VAL A 352 -27.16 -14.56 31.59
N ARG A 353 -27.71 -15.15 30.53
CA ARG A 353 -27.79 -14.54 29.18
C ARG A 353 -29.24 -14.27 28.80
N GLY A 354 -29.48 -13.23 28.03
CA GLY A 354 -30.80 -12.91 27.49
C GLY A 354 -31.78 -12.35 28.53
N VAL A 355 -31.29 -11.56 29.48
CA VAL A 355 -32.13 -10.96 30.52
C VAL A 355 -32.96 -9.81 29.93
N ARG A 356 -34.24 -10.07 29.65
CA ARG A 356 -35.19 -9.00 29.37
C ARG A 356 -35.64 -8.36 30.67
N ALA A 357 -35.16 -7.15 30.96
CA ALA A 357 -35.71 -6.34 32.03
C ALA A 357 -37.19 -6.01 31.70
N ILE A 358 -38.11 -6.59 32.46
CA ILE A 358 -39.56 -6.53 32.19
C ILE A 358 -40.12 -5.10 32.34
N SER A 359 -39.42 -4.20 33.06
CA SER A 359 -39.95 -2.88 33.43
C SER A 359 -39.21 -1.65 32.89
N SER A 360 -38.01 -1.76 32.29
CA SER A 360 -37.20 -0.58 31.92
C SER A 360 -36.90 -0.39 30.43
N GLY A 361 -37.28 -1.32 29.55
CA GLY A 361 -37.01 -1.22 28.11
C GLY A 361 -35.53 -1.30 27.71
N ALA A 362 -34.61 -1.40 28.67
CA ALA A 362 -33.19 -1.66 28.43
C ALA A 362 -32.96 -3.18 28.38
N ALA A 363 -32.59 -3.69 27.20
CA ALA A 363 -32.17 -5.08 27.06
C ALA A 363 -30.79 -5.25 27.70
N VAL A 364 -30.70 -6.10 28.73
CA VAL A 364 -29.43 -6.51 29.31
C VAL A 364 -29.08 -7.86 28.70
N GLU A 365 -28.08 -7.89 27.83
CA GLU A 365 -27.72 -9.12 27.13
C GLU A 365 -27.09 -10.15 28.07
N THR A 366 -26.37 -9.72 29.10
CA THR A 366 -25.64 -10.58 30.03
C THR A 366 -25.59 -10.04 31.47
N ALA A 367 -25.69 -10.92 32.46
CA ALA A 367 -25.62 -10.59 33.88
C ALA A 367 -24.88 -11.68 34.69
N ALA A 368 -24.14 -11.28 35.72
CA ALA A 368 -23.50 -12.17 36.70
C ALA A 368 -24.29 -12.17 38.01
N VAL A 369 -24.48 -13.35 38.61
CA VAL A 369 -25.01 -13.52 39.96
C VAL A 369 -24.00 -14.27 40.81
N VAL A 370 -23.56 -13.70 41.92
CA VAL A 370 -22.62 -14.32 42.87
C VAL A 370 -23.12 -14.15 44.31
N SER A 371 -22.75 -15.04 45.22
CA SER A 371 -23.16 -14.93 46.64
C SER A 371 -22.20 -13.99 47.36
N VAL A 372 -22.72 -13.12 48.25
CA VAL A 372 -21.92 -12.19 49.09
C VAL A 372 -22.12 -12.50 50.59
N GLY A 373 -22.81 -13.59 50.90
CA GLY A 373 -23.20 -13.94 52.25
C GLY A 373 -24.48 -14.75 52.30
N ARG A 374 -24.86 -15.18 53.51
CA ARG A 374 -26.05 -16.01 53.72
C ARG A 374 -27.32 -15.28 53.28
N GLY A 375 -27.95 -15.81 52.22
CA GLY A 375 -29.21 -15.30 51.69
C GLY A 375 -29.08 -13.98 50.91
N VAL A 376 -27.87 -13.58 50.54
CA VAL A 376 -27.58 -12.33 49.82
C VAL A 376 -26.77 -12.63 48.57
N ALA A 377 -27.16 -12.03 47.46
CA ALA A 377 -26.49 -12.16 46.17
C ALA A 377 -26.14 -10.80 45.58
N LEU A 378 -24.96 -10.69 44.98
CA LEU A 378 -24.57 -9.60 44.12
C LEU A 378 -24.97 -9.93 42.69
N VAL A 379 -25.68 -9.00 42.08
CA VAL A 379 -26.10 -9.03 40.68
C VAL A 379 -25.38 -7.90 39.97
N ALA A 380 -24.62 -8.22 38.93
CA ALA A 380 -23.95 -7.25 38.09
C ALA A 380 -24.38 -7.43 36.64
N THR A 381 -24.67 -6.33 35.95
CA THR A 381 -25.14 -6.35 34.56
C THR A 381 -24.14 -5.66 33.64
N GLY A 382 -23.96 -6.25 32.46
CA GLY A 382 -23.01 -5.80 31.45
C GLY A 382 -23.51 -4.57 30.69
N THR A 383 -23.72 -3.44 31.37
CA THR A 383 -24.20 -2.22 30.70
C THR A 383 -23.12 -1.51 29.89
N GLN A 384 -21.84 -1.77 30.20
CA GLN A 384 -20.69 -1.20 29.48
C GLN A 384 -20.04 -2.19 28.52
N ARG A 385 -20.08 -3.48 28.84
CA ARG A 385 -19.57 -4.60 28.03
C ARG A 385 -20.28 -5.88 28.44
N ASP A 386 -20.28 -6.87 27.57
CA ASP A 386 -20.80 -8.18 27.93
C ASP A 386 -20.07 -8.79 29.13
N VAL A 387 -20.85 -9.35 30.04
CA VAL A 387 -20.37 -10.13 31.18
C VAL A 387 -19.89 -11.48 30.69
N THR A 388 -18.66 -11.83 31.05
CA THR A 388 -18.02 -13.10 30.71
C THR A 388 -17.97 -14.05 31.91
N GLU A 389 -17.65 -15.33 31.69
CA GLU A 389 -17.43 -16.28 32.80
C GLU A 389 -16.27 -15.86 33.70
N HIS A 390 -15.26 -15.20 33.14
CA HIS A 390 -14.15 -14.63 33.91
C HIS A 390 -14.61 -13.52 34.87
N ASP A 391 -15.59 -12.71 34.44
CA ASP A 391 -16.17 -11.68 35.29
C ASP A 391 -16.98 -12.30 36.44
N VAL A 392 -17.72 -13.38 36.19
CA VAL A 392 -18.42 -14.14 37.25
C VAL A 392 -17.43 -14.69 38.26
N ALA A 393 -16.33 -15.31 37.80
CA ALA A 393 -15.29 -15.82 38.69
C ALA A 393 -14.63 -14.69 39.52
N SER A 394 -14.34 -13.55 38.89
CA SER A 394 -13.76 -12.37 39.56
C SER A 394 -14.70 -11.77 40.61
N LEU A 395 -15.99 -11.67 40.29
CA LEU A 395 -17.01 -11.20 41.23
C LEU A 395 -17.26 -12.19 42.37
N ALA A 396 -17.13 -13.50 42.11
CA ALA A 396 -17.28 -14.54 43.14
C ALA A 396 -16.14 -14.55 44.16
N VAL A 397 -15.00 -13.92 43.86
CA VAL A 397 -13.92 -13.70 44.82
C VAL A 397 -14.19 -12.46 45.70
N LEU A 398 -14.98 -11.50 45.19
CA LEU A 398 -15.37 -10.30 45.94
C LEU A 398 -16.56 -10.52 46.89
N GLY A 399 -17.43 -11.47 46.57
CA GLY A 399 -18.56 -11.90 47.40
C GLY A 399 -18.17 -13.01 48.37
#